data_AF-A0A3P8SYJ0-F1
#
_entry.id   AF-A0A3P8SYJ0-F1
#
_cell.length_a   1.000
_cell.length_b   1.000
_cell.length_c   1.000
_cell.angle_alpha   90.00
_cell.angle_beta   90.00
_cell.angle_gamma   90.00
#
_symmetry.space_group_name_H-M   'P 1'
#
loop_
_entity.id
_entity.type
_entity.pdbx_description
1 polymer ?
#
loop_
_entity_poly.entity_id
_entity_poly.type
_entity_poly.pdbx_seq_one_letter_code
_entity_poly.pdbx_strand_id
1 'polypeptide(L)'
;FDGDHPPGGLVLHDRGPEVVREVLLERGWEEYDEDERGEEDWNLYWRGSAFRTSEYHNLLPWQRLNHHPKTIGITRKDCLARNLRRMKATSGSSLYDFSPTAFILPNDYTRFLAEHNKLRLVRGPSTYWICKPVDLSRGRGIFIFKDIKDLVYDCSVIVQRYISNPLLISGYKFDLRIYVCVKSFHPLTVYIHQEGLVRFATEKYNLSSLHNLYAHLTNTSINKFGPFYKTEKGRVGQGCKWTMSKFRHFLYSQDINELLLWQRINNIVTLTLLTITPSVPSCPNCVELFGFDILIDVKFKPWLLEVNYSPALTLDCQADIAVKKGLISDLIDLMNYTAVDGLRDRKDLQHIKFANISQHIGSQRPGRIPVDGTTALNGQCIPPLRVGDFIRTFPFNTATLKASQHKLDVTIILQQLHKLTGQLASGQSDKTKWRREDEVKKNTGSKDDFDSLLWGPKDPPLFSQCFKPI
;
A
#
# COMPACT_ATOMS: atom_id res chain seq x y z
N PHE A 1 -15.49 -17.29 28.02
CA PHE A 1 -14.49 -18.14 27.37
C PHE A 1 -15.23 -18.90 26.29
N ASP A 2 -15.26 -18.35 25.09
CA ASP A 2 -15.56 -19.02 23.81
C ASP A 2 -15.47 -17.93 22.76
N GLY A 3 -14.31 -17.80 22.12
CA GLY A 3 -14.01 -16.76 21.15
C GLY A 3 -12.80 -17.14 20.32
N ASP A 4 -13.05 -17.37 19.02
CA ASP A 4 -12.13 -17.19 17.90
C ASP A 4 -10.73 -17.78 17.99
N HIS A 5 -10.64 -19.10 18.17
CA HIS A 5 -9.50 -19.81 17.58
C HIS A 5 -9.74 -19.99 16.08
N PRO A 6 -8.76 -19.70 15.20
CA PRO A 6 -8.86 -20.09 13.79
C PRO A 6 -9.14 -21.59 13.72
N PRO A 7 -9.84 -22.07 12.68
CA PRO A 7 -10.06 -23.51 12.52
C PRO A 7 -8.71 -24.22 12.57
N GLY A 8 -8.57 -25.22 13.45
CA GLY A 8 -7.35 -26.03 13.52
C GLY A 8 -7.04 -26.66 12.16
N GLY A 9 -5.75 -26.85 11.87
CA GLY A 9 -5.30 -27.55 10.66
C GLY A 9 -5.17 -26.70 9.40
N LEU A 10 -5.09 -25.37 9.50
CA LEU A 10 -4.71 -24.51 8.36
C LEU A 10 -3.23 -24.64 8.04
N VAL A 11 -2.89 -24.73 6.76
CA VAL A 11 -1.53 -25.07 6.31
C VAL A 11 -0.92 -23.97 5.44
N LEU A 12 0.29 -23.53 5.81
CA LEU A 12 1.14 -22.64 5.02
C LEU A 12 1.99 -23.46 4.05
N HIS A 13 1.72 -23.33 2.75
CA HIS A 13 2.53 -23.91 1.68
C HIS A 13 3.89 -23.22 1.55
N ASP A 14 4.93 -23.99 1.24
CA ASP A 14 6.33 -23.62 0.95
C ASP A 14 6.85 -22.30 1.57
N ARG A 15 7.84 -22.44 2.45
CA ARG A 15 8.40 -21.46 3.39
C ARG A 15 8.28 -19.99 2.96
N GLY A 16 7.24 -19.34 3.47
CA GLY A 16 7.10 -17.88 3.43
C GLY A 16 8.21 -17.15 4.19
N PRO A 17 8.30 -15.81 4.10
CA PRO A 17 9.25 -15.02 4.90
C PRO A 17 9.12 -15.34 6.39
N GLU A 18 10.23 -15.30 7.13
CA GLU A 18 10.27 -15.76 8.54
C GLU A 18 9.17 -15.13 9.42
N VAL A 19 8.94 -13.82 9.32
CA VAL A 19 7.87 -13.16 10.10
C VAL A 19 6.47 -13.66 9.74
N VAL A 20 6.24 -14.09 8.49
CA VAL A 20 4.96 -14.69 8.08
C VAL A 20 4.81 -16.06 8.72
N ARG A 21 5.87 -16.87 8.73
CA ARG A 21 5.89 -18.17 9.38
C ARG A 21 5.66 -18.03 10.89
N GLU A 22 6.42 -17.17 11.55
CA GLU A 22 6.29 -16.88 12.99
C GLU A 22 4.84 -16.52 13.36
N VAL A 23 4.24 -15.54 12.68
CA VAL A 23 2.88 -15.08 12.98
C VAL A 23 1.84 -16.18 12.74
N LEU A 24 2.00 -17.00 11.69
CA LEU A 24 1.05 -18.08 11.39
C LEU A 24 1.16 -19.23 12.40
N LEU A 25 2.37 -19.64 12.76
CA LEU A 25 2.62 -20.66 13.78
C LEU A 25 2.12 -20.23 15.16
N GLU A 26 2.34 -18.97 15.55
CA GLU A 26 1.78 -18.37 16.78
C GLU A 26 0.25 -18.41 16.79
N ARG A 27 -0.38 -18.45 15.61
CA ARG A 27 -1.84 -18.56 15.43
C ARG A 27 -2.33 -20.00 15.26
N GLY A 28 -1.48 -21.00 15.45
CA GLY A 28 -1.84 -22.42 15.36
C GLY A 28 -1.97 -22.96 13.93
N TRP A 29 -1.37 -22.28 12.94
CA TRP A 29 -1.19 -22.86 11.61
C TRP A 29 -0.07 -23.88 11.62
N GLU A 30 -0.10 -24.79 10.64
CA GLU A 30 0.92 -25.79 10.41
C GLU A 30 1.72 -25.46 9.15
N GLU A 31 2.99 -25.87 9.11
CA GLU A 31 3.76 -25.81 7.88
C GLU A 31 3.40 -26.99 6.99
N TYR A 32 3.43 -26.76 5.69
CA TYR A 32 3.25 -27.83 4.71
C TYR A 32 4.42 -28.82 4.78
N ASP A 33 4.07 -30.11 4.88
CA ASP A 33 5.00 -31.23 4.88
C ASP A 33 4.69 -32.13 3.67
N GLU A 34 5.63 -32.20 2.73
CA GLU A 34 5.51 -33.00 1.50
C GLU A 34 5.44 -34.51 1.77
N ASP A 35 5.99 -34.98 2.89
CA ASP A 35 6.00 -36.41 3.26
C ASP A 35 4.65 -36.85 3.85
N GLU A 36 3.90 -35.91 4.45
CA GLU A 36 2.62 -36.18 5.12
C GLU A 36 1.39 -35.75 4.30
N ARG A 37 1.55 -34.81 3.35
CA ARG A 37 0.44 -34.11 2.68
C ARG A 37 0.52 -34.18 1.16
N GLY A 38 -0.64 -34.20 0.50
CA GLY A 38 -0.72 -34.13 -0.97
C GLY A 38 -0.35 -32.74 -1.51
N GLU A 39 0.05 -32.63 -2.78
CA GLU A 39 0.51 -31.36 -3.42
C GLU A 39 -0.49 -30.19 -3.34
N GLU A 40 -1.79 -30.48 -3.22
CA GLU A 40 -2.85 -29.47 -3.17
C GLU A 40 -3.35 -29.18 -1.73
N ASP A 41 -2.75 -29.82 -0.73
CA ASP A 41 -3.21 -29.84 0.66
C ASP A 41 -2.69 -28.64 1.47
N TRP A 42 -3.11 -27.43 1.08
CA TRP A 42 -2.68 -26.18 1.71
C TRP A 42 -3.77 -25.09 1.70
N ASN A 43 -3.63 -24.07 2.54
CA ASN A 43 -4.57 -22.94 2.65
C ASN A 43 -3.99 -21.61 2.20
N LEU A 44 -2.72 -21.36 2.46
CA LEU A 44 -2.03 -20.16 2.03
C LEU A 44 -0.75 -20.54 1.29
N TYR A 45 -0.63 -20.11 0.05
CA TYR A 45 0.64 -20.17 -0.66
C TYR A 45 1.22 -18.76 -0.76
N TRP A 46 2.22 -18.51 0.09
CA TRP A 46 2.92 -17.24 0.14
C TRP A 46 4.25 -17.32 -0.59
N ARG A 47 4.49 -16.42 -1.54
CA ARG A 47 5.82 -16.29 -2.16
C ARG A 47 6.17 -14.87 -2.56
N GLY A 48 7.44 -14.63 -2.87
CA GLY A 48 7.92 -13.31 -3.31
C GLY A 48 7.85 -13.08 -4.83
N SER A 49 7.53 -14.11 -5.60
CA SER A 49 7.50 -14.12 -7.06
C SER A 49 6.07 -14.26 -7.62
N ALA A 50 5.88 -13.93 -8.90
CA ALA A 50 4.56 -13.93 -9.55
C ALA A 50 4.06 -15.33 -9.96
N PHE A 51 2.74 -15.57 -9.83
CA PHE A 51 2.17 -16.90 -10.10
C PHE A 51 1.98 -17.07 -11.60
N ARG A 52 2.18 -18.30 -12.06
CA ARG A 52 1.82 -18.75 -13.39
C ARG A 52 0.32 -18.67 -13.54
N THR A 53 -0.13 -18.46 -14.77
CA THR A 53 -1.55 -18.41 -15.10
C THR A 53 -2.29 -19.66 -14.61
N SER A 54 -1.71 -20.85 -14.77
CA SER A 54 -2.32 -22.12 -14.34
C SER A 54 -2.59 -22.19 -12.83
N GLU A 55 -1.69 -21.66 -12.00
CA GLU A 55 -1.83 -21.66 -10.54
C GLU A 55 -3.06 -20.85 -10.11
N TYR A 56 -3.34 -19.71 -10.75
CA TYR A 56 -4.55 -18.93 -10.48
C TYR A 56 -5.84 -19.67 -10.88
N HIS A 57 -5.82 -20.48 -11.94
CA HIS A 57 -7.01 -21.17 -12.46
C HIS A 57 -7.34 -22.45 -11.69
N ASN A 58 -6.34 -23.06 -11.04
CA ASN A 58 -6.48 -24.32 -10.35
C ASN A 58 -6.72 -24.18 -8.84
N LEU A 59 -6.95 -22.96 -8.34
CA LEU A 59 -7.20 -22.73 -6.91
C LEU A 59 -8.46 -23.46 -6.43
N LEU A 60 -8.28 -24.22 -5.35
CA LEU A 60 -9.35 -24.84 -4.60
C LEU A 60 -10.05 -23.83 -3.67
N PRO A 61 -11.26 -24.14 -3.19
CA PRO A 61 -12.07 -23.20 -2.43
C PRO A 61 -11.45 -22.64 -1.17
N TRP A 62 -10.63 -23.43 -0.48
CA TRP A 62 -9.92 -23.10 0.76
C TRP A 62 -8.52 -22.51 0.56
N GLN A 63 -8.01 -22.51 -0.68
CA GLN A 63 -6.67 -22.04 -1.02
C GLN A 63 -6.67 -20.53 -1.27
N ARG A 64 -5.62 -19.84 -0.84
CA ARG A 64 -5.39 -18.42 -1.13
C ARG A 64 -3.96 -18.17 -1.62
N LEU A 65 -3.82 -17.21 -2.52
CA LEU A 65 -2.53 -16.72 -3.01
C LEU A 65 -2.28 -15.30 -2.53
N ASN A 66 -1.04 -15.00 -2.19
CA ASN A 66 -0.62 -13.67 -1.72
C ASN A 66 -0.36 -12.64 -2.84
N HIS A 67 -0.78 -12.93 -4.07
CA HIS A 67 -0.65 -12.00 -5.19
C HIS A 67 -1.84 -12.06 -6.15
N HIS A 68 -2.16 -10.92 -6.76
CA HIS A 68 -3.07 -10.83 -7.89
C HIS A 68 -2.29 -10.91 -9.23
N PRO A 69 -2.88 -11.49 -10.28
CA PRO A 69 -2.30 -11.49 -11.62
C PRO A 69 -2.19 -10.06 -12.20
N LYS A 70 -1.23 -9.85 -13.11
CA LYS A 70 -1.05 -8.59 -13.89
C LYS A 70 -0.76 -7.33 -13.06
N THR A 71 -0.41 -7.44 -11.79
CA THR A 71 0.00 -6.31 -10.93
C THR A 71 1.36 -5.71 -11.32
N ILE A 72 2.11 -6.40 -12.18
CA ILE A 72 3.33 -5.90 -12.85
C ILE A 72 3.14 -4.52 -13.51
N GLY A 73 1.90 -4.19 -13.91
CA GLY A 73 1.54 -2.92 -14.50
C GLY A 73 1.82 -1.70 -13.61
N ILE A 74 1.89 -1.86 -12.29
CA ILE A 74 2.25 -0.78 -11.35
C ILE A 74 3.54 -1.04 -10.57
N THR A 75 4.06 -2.27 -10.56
CA THR A 75 5.22 -2.63 -9.73
C THR A 75 6.55 -2.58 -10.50
N ARG A 76 6.54 -2.69 -11.83
CA ARG A 76 7.71 -2.37 -12.67
C ARG A 76 7.74 -0.89 -13.00
N LYS A 77 8.92 -0.26 -12.90
CA LYS A 77 9.07 1.20 -13.01
C LYS A 77 8.62 1.75 -14.37
N ASP A 78 8.95 1.05 -15.45
CA ASP A 78 8.58 1.44 -16.81
C ASP A 78 7.08 1.25 -17.09
N CYS A 79 6.50 0.14 -16.60
CA CYS A 79 5.07 -0.11 -16.65
C CYS A 79 4.29 0.95 -15.87
N LEU A 80 4.71 1.26 -14.65
CA LEU A 80 4.11 2.30 -13.80
C LEU A 80 4.15 3.66 -14.51
N ALA A 81 5.33 4.08 -15.00
CA ALA A 81 5.49 5.34 -15.71
C ALA A 81 4.59 5.41 -16.96
N ARG A 82 4.50 4.33 -17.74
CA ARG A 82 3.67 4.24 -18.95
C ARG A 82 2.18 4.33 -18.61
N ASN A 83 1.74 3.61 -17.58
CA ASN A 83 0.33 3.57 -17.16
C ASN A 83 -0.12 4.89 -16.54
N LEU A 84 0.70 5.51 -15.68
CA LEU A 84 0.41 6.84 -15.13
C LEU A 84 0.40 7.91 -16.21
N ARG A 85 1.33 7.88 -17.18
CA ARG A 85 1.34 8.78 -18.34
C ARG A 85 0.05 8.65 -19.17
N ARG A 86 -0.40 7.41 -19.41
CA ARG A 86 -1.67 7.15 -20.11
C ARG A 86 -2.85 7.76 -19.37
N MET A 87 -2.97 7.49 -18.07
CA MET A 87 -4.08 8.01 -17.27
C MET A 87 -4.04 9.53 -17.15
N LYS A 88 -2.85 10.14 -17.06
CA LYS A 88 -2.68 11.60 -17.08
C LYS A 88 -3.22 12.22 -18.38
N ALA A 89 -3.02 11.56 -19.52
CA ALA A 89 -3.52 12.02 -20.81
C ALA A 89 -5.04 11.88 -20.96
N THR A 90 -5.64 10.82 -20.42
CA THR A 90 -7.08 10.54 -20.57
C THR A 90 -7.95 11.20 -19.51
N SER A 91 -7.46 11.31 -18.28
CA SER A 91 -8.25 11.74 -17.12
C SER A 91 -7.90 13.15 -16.62
N GLY A 92 -6.90 13.80 -17.22
CA GLY A 92 -6.49 15.16 -16.89
C GLY A 92 -5.22 15.25 -16.04
N SER A 93 -4.42 16.28 -16.32
CA SER A 93 -3.08 16.42 -15.74
C SER A 93 -3.05 16.70 -14.24
N SER A 94 -4.07 17.37 -13.70
CA SER A 94 -4.12 17.76 -12.29
C SER A 94 -4.29 16.56 -11.34
N LEU A 95 -5.02 15.53 -11.75
CA LEU A 95 -5.29 14.34 -10.93
C LEU A 95 -4.07 13.44 -10.78
N TYR A 96 -3.22 13.37 -11.80
CA TYR A 96 -2.02 12.52 -11.85
C TYR A 96 -0.70 13.29 -11.67
N ASP A 97 -0.77 14.52 -11.11
CA ASP A 97 0.42 15.34 -10.85
C ASP A 97 1.24 14.86 -9.62
N PHE A 98 0.85 13.74 -9.01
CA PHE A 98 1.57 13.12 -7.90
C PHE A 98 2.75 12.23 -8.33
N SER A 99 2.92 11.99 -9.64
CA SER A 99 4.07 11.27 -10.17
C SER A 99 5.02 12.23 -10.88
N PRO A 100 6.32 12.24 -10.56
CA PRO A 100 7.28 13.05 -11.30
C PRO A 100 7.34 12.64 -12.77
N THR A 101 7.58 13.62 -13.66
CA THR A 101 7.81 13.40 -15.09
C THR A 101 8.91 12.36 -15.28
N ALA A 102 8.65 11.35 -16.11
CA ALA A 102 9.56 10.24 -16.34
C ALA A 102 9.63 9.86 -17.83
N PHE A 103 10.79 9.37 -18.25
CA PHE A 103 11.10 8.95 -19.61
C PHE A 103 11.74 7.56 -19.57
N ILE A 104 11.32 6.67 -20.48
CA ILE A 104 11.81 5.30 -20.58
C ILE A 104 12.89 5.24 -21.67
N LEU A 105 14.16 5.15 -21.29
CA LEU A 105 15.28 5.14 -22.23
C LEU A 105 15.65 3.70 -22.63
N PRO A 106 16.11 3.49 -23.88
CA PRO A 106 16.49 4.52 -24.87
C PRO A 106 15.30 5.11 -25.66
N ASN A 107 14.11 4.50 -25.59
CA ASN A 107 12.99 4.83 -26.48
C ASN A 107 12.48 6.28 -26.38
N ASP A 108 12.52 6.87 -25.19
CA ASP A 108 12.10 8.27 -24.94
C ASP A 108 13.30 9.25 -24.92
N TYR A 109 14.50 8.87 -25.37
CA TYR A 109 15.71 9.70 -25.26
C TYR A 109 15.55 11.10 -25.89
N THR A 110 15.01 11.18 -27.11
CA THR A 110 14.79 12.47 -27.80
C THR A 110 13.79 13.36 -27.07
N ARG A 111 12.72 12.77 -26.51
CA ARG A 111 11.72 13.47 -25.69
C ARG A 111 12.32 13.98 -24.39
N PHE A 112 13.15 13.15 -23.75
CA PHE A 112 13.89 13.54 -22.55
C PHE A 112 14.82 14.72 -22.84
N LEU A 113 15.61 14.64 -23.92
CA LEU A 113 16.55 15.70 -24.29
C LEU A 113 15.84 17.03 -24.59
N ALA A 114 14.69 16.97 -25.27
CA ALA A 114 13.87 18.17 -25.52
C ALA A 114 13.38 18.81 -24.20
N GLU A 115 12.88 18.01 -23.25
CA GLU A 115 12.42 18.50 -21.96
C GLU A 115 13.59 19.01 -21.08
N HIS A 116 14.72 18.30 -21.06
CA HIS A 116 15.94 18.72 -20.36
C HIS A 116 16.41 20.09 -20.85
N ASN A 117 16.52 20.26 -22.17
CA ASN A 117 16.94 21.53 -22.78
C ASN A 117 15.94 22.65 -22.49
N LYS A 118 14.63 22.38 -22.59
CA LYS A 118 13.59 23.34 -22.25
C LYS A 118 13.71 23.82 -20.81
N LEU A 119 13.82 22.91 -19.85
CA LEU A 119 13.92 23.25 -18.43
C LEU A 119 15.23 23.95 -18.07
N ARG A 120 16.31 23.69 -18.82
CA ARG A 120 17.60 24.40 -18.66
C ARG A 120 17.53 25.87 -19.06
N LEU A 121 16.67 26.22 -20.03
CA LEU A 121 16.51 27.59 -20.53
C LEU A 121 15.57 28.44 -19.67
N VAL A 122 14.69 27.81 -18.87
CA VAL A 122 13.78 28.52 -17.98
C VAL A 122 14.56 29.14 -16.82
N ARG A 123 14.38 30.44 -16.58
CA ARG A 123 14.92 31.11 -15.38
C ARG A 123 14.25 30.52 -14.14
N GLY A 124 15.01 29.84 -13.29
CA GLY A 124 14.50 29.21 -12.08
C GLY A 124 15.52 28.31 -11.37
N PRO A 125 15.09 27.57 -10.34
CA PRO A 125 15.95 26.62 -9.64
C PRO A 125 16.51 25.55 -10.58
N SER A 126 17.73 25.07 -10.27
CA SER A 126 18.33 23.96 -11.02
C SER A 126 17.41 22.74 -11.03
N THR A 127 17.23 22.15 -12.20
CA THR A 127 16.50 20.89 -12.37
C THR A 127 17.48 19.72 -12.27
N TYR A 128 17.09 18.72 -11.48
CA TYR A 128 17.87 17.49 -11.28
C TYR A 128 17.06 16.30 -11.77
N TRP A 129 17.76 15.24 -12.14
CA TRP A 129 17.20 14.02 -12.68
C TRP A 129 17.76 12.82 -11.93
N ILE A 130 16.95 11.77 -11.80
CA ILE A 130 17.36 10.49 -11.21
C ILE A 130 17.23 9.41 -12.28
N CYS A 131 18.31 8.69 -12.51
CA CYS A 131 18.35 7.53 -13.39
C CYS A 131 18.14 6.27 -12.56
N LYS A 132 17.23 5.40 -12.99
CA LYS A 132 16.90 4.15 -12.29
C LYS A 132 16.83 3.00 -13.29
N PRO A 133 17.62 1.93 -13.12
CA PRO A 133 17.45 0.74 -13.95
C PRO A 133 16.06 0.13 -13.78
N VAL A 134 15.46 -0.29 -14.90
CA VAL A 134 14.09 -0.82 -14.91
C VAL A 134 13.99 -2.12 -14.10
N ASP A 135 14.92 -3.04 -14.34
CA ASP A 135 14.86 -4.41 -13.81
C ASP A 135 15.68 -4.62 -12.51
N LEU A 136 16.27 -3.55 -11.95
CA LEU A 136 16.95 -3.62 -10.65
C LEU A 136 16.10 -3.03 -9.52
N SER A 137 16.34 -3.50 -8.31
CA SER A 137 15.70 -3.06 -7.08
C SER A 137 16.74 -2.72 -6.00
N ARG A 138 16.27 -2.31 -4.80
CA ARG A 138 17.12 -2.04 -3.63
C ARG A 138 18.09 -0.87 -3.80
N GLY A 139 17.78 0.04 -4.73
CA GLY A 139 18.59 1.22 -5.04
C GLY A 139 19.83 0.96 -5.89
N ARG A 140 20.02 -0.26 -6.42
CA ARG A 140 21.19 -0.60 -7.25
C ARG A 140 21.17 0.14 -8.59
N GLY A 141 22.32 0.69 -8.96
CA GLY A 141 22.51 1.44 -10.21
C GLY A 141 21.76 2.77 -10.28
N ILE A 142 21.18 3.24 -9.17
CA ILE A 142 20.51 4.53 -9.12
C ILE A 142 21.55 5.64 -8.90
N PHE A 143 21.47 6.68 -9.70
CA PHE A 143 22.26 7.89 -9.51
C PHE A 143 21.45 9.14 -9.86
N ILE A 144 21.87 10.28 -9.32
CA ILE A 144 21.26 11.59 -9.55
C ILE A 144 22.23 12.43 -10.34
N PHE A 145 21.71 13.17 -11.31
CA PHE A 145 22.51 14.01 -12.17
C PHE A 145 21.79 15.33 -12.49
N LYS A 146 22.58 16.32 -12.91
CA LYS A 146 22.11 17.62 -13.37
C LYS A 146 22.41 17.79 -14.85
N ASP A 147 23.66 17.57 -15.22
CA ASP A 147 24.13 17.73 -16.58
C ASP A 147 23.97 16.44 -17.38
N ILE A 148 23.55 16.58 -18.65
CA ILE A 148 23.29 15.43 -19.53
C ILE A 148 24.53 14.55 -19.75
N LYS A 149 25.73 15.14 -19.64
CA LYS A 149 27.01 14.42 -19.77
C LYS A 149 27.21 13.34 -18.69
N ASP A 150 26.54 13.47 -17.54
CA ASP A 150 26.65 12.53 -16.44
C ASP A 150 25.65 11.37 -16.56
N LEU A 151 24.77 11.41 -17.58
CA LEU A 151 23.84 10.32 -17.87
C LEU A 151 24.57 9.18 -18.60
N VAL A 152 24.87 8.12 -17.86
CA VAL A 152 25.44 6.89 -18.40
C VAL A 152 24.50 5.72 -18.12
N TYR A 153 24.20 4.92 -19.15
CA TYR A 153 23.39 3.71 -19.04
C TYR A 153 23.74 2.70 -20.13
N ASP A 154 23.69 1.41 -19.78
CA ASP A 154 23.97 0.25 -20.64
C ASP A 154 22.75 -0.69 -20.79
N CYS A 155 21.65 -0.36 -20.11
CA CYS A 155 20.42 -1.13 -20.06
C CYS A 155 19.20 -0.22 -20.13
N SER A 156 18.00 -0.80 -20.11
CA SER A 156 16.76 -0.02 -20.04
C SER A 156 16.65 0.71 -18.70
N VAL A 157 16.48 2.02 -18.75
CA VAL A 157 16.42 2.89 -17.57
C VAL A 157 15.21 3.82 -17.61
N ILE A 158 14.78 4.24 -16.42
CA ILE A 158 13.87 5.36 -16.23
C ILE A 158 14.68 6.57 -15.82
N VAL A 159 14.59 7.63 -16.62
CA VAL A 159 15.05 8.96 -16.23
C VAL A 159 13.84 9.74 -15.74
N GLN A 160 13.86 10.14 -14.47
CA GLN A 160 12.74 10.80 -13.81
C GLN A 160 13.18 12.13 -13.20
N ARG A 161 12.30 13.13 -13.20
CA ARG A 161 12.57 14.41 -12.53
C ARG A 161 12.78 14.16 -11.04
N TYR A 162 13.93 14.57 -10.53
CA TYR A 162 14.28 14.39 -9.14
C TYR A 162 13.61 15.46 -8.27
N ILE A 163 12.97 15.04 -7.19
CA ILE A 163 12.32 15.94 -6.23
C ILE A 163 13.42 16.55 -5.35
N SER A 164 13.88 17.73 -5.73
CA SER A 164 15.04 18.39 -5.13
C SER A 164 14.76 19.12 -3.81
N ASN A 165 13.49 19.41 -3.52
CA ASN A 165 13.05 20.05 -2.27
C ASN A 165 12.14 19.11 -1.46
N PRO A 166 12.67 17.98 -0.94
CA PRO A 166 11.92 17.12 -0.04
C PRO A 166 11.70 17.80 1.31
N LEU A 167 10.65 17.40 2.03
CA LEU A 167 10.54 17.67 3.46
C LEU A 167 11.70 16.98 4.18
N LEU A 168 12.37 17.70 5.08
CA LEU A 168 13.50 17.20 5.85
C LEU A 168 13.16 17.20 7.34
N ILE A 169 13.62 16.19 8.06
CA ILE A 169 13.58 16.18 9.53
C ILE A 169 15.02 16.20 10.02
N SER A 170 15.38 17.27 10.75
CA SER A 170 16.74 17.52 11.22
C SER A 170 17.81 17.45 10.11
N GLY A 171 17.44 17.86 8.89
CA GLY A 171 18.31 17.86 7.71
C GLY A 171 18.43 16.52 6.98
N TYR A 172 17.73 15.47 7.41
CA TYR A 172 17.72 14.17 6.74
C TYR A 172 16.50 14.04 5.82
N LYS A 173 16.75 13.55 4.61
CA LYS A 173 15.69 13.13 3.68
C LYS A 173 15.05 11.85 4.21
N PHE A 174 13.74 11.68 3.98
CA PHE A 174 13.04 10.45 4.31
C PHE A 174 11.99 10.13 3.25
N ASP A 175 11.56 8.87 3.20
CA ASP A 175 10.35 8.46 2.49
C ASP A 175 9.40 7.71 3.43
N LEU A 176 8.15 7.58 3.00
CA LEU A 176 7.12 6.78 3.66
C LEU A 176 6.93 5.48 2.89
N ARG A 177 7.13 4.34 3.57
CA ARG A 177 6.65 3.03 3.17
C ARG A 177 5.25 2.83 3.75
N ILE A 178 4.27 2.80 2.86
CA ILE A 178 2.86 2.58 3.19
C ILE A 178 2.47 1.18 2.74
N TYR A 179 1.86 0.41 3.65
CA TYR A 179 1.37 -0.94 3.35
C TYR A 179 -0.08 -0.87 2.88
N VAL A 180 -0.31 -1.35 1.67
CA VAL A 180 -1.62 -1.32 1.01
C VAL A 180 -2.02 -2.74 0.69
N CYS A 181 -3.14 -3.20 1.26
CA CYS A 181 -3.74 -4.48 0.91
C CYS A 181 -4.86 -4.28 -0.11
N VAL A 182 -4.77 -4.97 -1.25
CA VAL A 182 -5.88 -5.09 -2.21
C VAL A 182 -6.51 -6.46 -2.00
N LYS A 183 -7.74 -6.46 -1.47
CA LYS A 183 -8.51 -7.69 -1.21
C LYS A 183 -9.20 -8.22 -2.46
N SER A 184 -9.55 -7.33 -3.39
CA SER A 184 -10.17 -7.66 -4.66
C SER A 184 -10.01 -6.50 -5.65
N PHE A 185 -9.96 -6.82 -6.94
CA PHE A 185 -10.10 -5.85 -8.04
C PHE A 185 -11.53 -5.81 -8.61
N HIS A 186 -12.39 -6.77 -8.24
CA HIS A 186 -13.74 -6.96 -8.78
C HIS A 186 -14.73 -7.37 -7.66
N PRO A 187 -15.40 -6.41 -6.97
CA PRO A 187 -15.17 -4.96 -7.03
C PRO A 187 -13.83 -4.57 -6.39
N LEU A 188 -13.24 -3.45 -6.83
CA LEU A 188 -12.00 -2.93 -6.25
C LEU A 188 -12.23 -2.67 -4.75
N THR A 189 -11.42 -3.31 -3.91
CA THR A 189 -11.47 -3.19 -2.45
C THR A 189 -10.06 -3.05 -1.91
N VAL A 190 -9.79 -1.88 -1.31
CA VAL A 190 -8.45 -1.44 -0.92
C VAL A 190 -8.45 -1.05 0.55
N TYR A 191 -7.48 -1.58 1.26
CA TYR A 191 -7.17 -1.27 2.64
C TYR A 191 -5.77 -0.68 2.74
N ILE A 192 -5.59 0.29 3.61
CA ILE A 192 -4.27 0.82 3.96
C ILE A 192 -4.07 0.61 5.45
N HIS A 193 -2.90 0.07 5.80
CA HIS A 193 -2.53 -0.15 7.20
C HIS A 193 -2.22 1.18 7.88
N GLN A 194 -2.66 1.37 9.12
CA GLN A 194 -2.38 2.61 9.88
C GLN A 194 -0.90 2.81 10.11
N GLU A 195 -0.22 1.71 10.41
CA GLU A 195 1.22 1.67 10.53
C GLU A 195 1.94 1.49 9.19
N GLY A 196 3.19 1.95 9.19
CA GLY A 196 4.09 1.96 8.06
C GLY A 196 5.49 2.29 8.56
N LEU A 197 6.44 2.46 7.63
CA LEU A 197 7.81 2.80 8.00
C LEU A 197 8.19 4.15 7.39
N VAL A 198 8.73 5.04 8.20
CA VAL A 198 9.42 6.24 7.73
C VAL A 198 10.90 5.92 7.65
N ARG A 199 11.48 5.95 6.45
CA ARG A 199 12.85 5.52 6.21
C ARG A 199 13.74 6.72 5.95
N PHE A 200 14.72 6.92 6.82
CA PHE A 200 15.63 8.06 6.75
C PHE A 200 16.89 7.74 5.94
N ALA A 201 17.35 8.74 5.20
CA ALA A 201 18.71 8.84 4.71
C ALA A 201 19.69 8.84 5.89
N THR A 202 20.91 8.33 5.66
CA THR A 202 21.91 8.24 6.72
C THR A 202 22.77 9.49 6.86
N GLU A 203 22.82 10.32 5.84
CA GLU A 203 23.57 11.58 5.82
C GLU A 203 22.66 12.78 5.54
N LYS A 204 23.13 13.98 5.91
CA LYS A 204 22.37 15.22 5.71
C LYS A 204 22.19 15.51 4.22
N TYR A 205 20.99 15.91 3.87
CA TYR A 205 20.60 16.23 2.50
C TYR A 205 21.40 17.43 1.95
N ASN A 206 22.06 17.26 0.81
CA ASN A 206 22.84 18.33 0.18
C ASN A 206 22.88 18.20 -1.35
N LEU A 207 22.25 19.13 -2.07
CA LEU A 207 22.23 19.15 -3.54
C LEU A 207 23.58 19.46 -4.20
N SER A 208 24.56 19.95 -3.45
CA SER A 208 25.93 20.14 -3.94
C SER A 208 26.72 18.82 -4.00
N SER A 209 26.19 17.73 -3.43
CA SER A 209 26.87 16.44 -3.31
C SER A 209 26.02 15.29 -3.85
N LEU A 210 25.61 15.36 -5.12
CA LEU A 210 24.69 14.39 -5.76
C LEU A 210 25.19 12.93 -5.75
N HIS A 211 26.51 12.72 -5.69
CA HIS A 211 27.13 11.40 -5.61
C HIS A 211 26.96 10.74 -4.23
N ASN A 212 26.60 11.50 -3.20
CA ASN A 212 26.37 10.97 -1.86
C ASN A 212 25.00 10.27 -1.80
N LEU A 213 25.01 8.97 -2.13
CA LEU A 213 23.82 8.14 -2.12
C LEU A 213 23.17 8.05 -0.73
N TYR A 214 23.95 8.14 0.35
CA TYR A 214 23.47 8.08 1.74
C TYR A 214 22.67 9.31 2.17
N ALA A 215 22.80 10.43 1.46
CA ALA A 215 22.01 11.64 1.67
C ALA A 215 20.74 11.68 0.80
N HIS A 216 20.78 11.03 -0.37
CA HIS A 216 19.76 11.17 -1.40
C HIS A 216 18.84 9.96 -1.57
N LEU A 217 19.30 8.76 -1.22
CA LEU A 217 18.52 7.53 -1.23
C LEU A 217 18.20 7.13 0.21
N THR A 218 16.99 6.64 0.42
CA THR A 218 16.42 6.31 1.74
C THR A 218 16.22 4.80 1.91
N ASN A 219 16.55 4.00 0.89
CA ASN A 219 16.46 2.55 0.96
C ASN A 219 17.39 2.00 2.04
N THR A 220 16.85 1.17 2.94
CA THR A 220 17.61 0.50 4.00
C THR A 220 18.74 -0.37 3.44
N SER A 221 18.54 -0.98 2.26
CA SER A 221 19.57 -1.79 1.58
C SER A 221 20.86 -1.04 1.26
N ILE A 222 20.79 0.28 1.09
CA ILE A 222 21.95 1.16 0.91
C ILE A 222 22.38 1.69 2.28
N ASN A 223 21.45 2.31 2.99
CA ASN A 223 21.75 3.07 4.20
C ASN A 223 22.25 2.22 5.37
N LYS A 224 21.95 0.91 5.42
CA LYS A 224 22.51 0.03 6.45
C LYS A 224 24.04 -0.09 6.41
N PHE A 225 24.65 0.24 5.27
CA PHE A 225 26.10 0.29 5.07
C PHE A 225 26.67 1.71 5.16
N GLY A 226 25.82 2.72 5.40
CA GLY A 226 26.23 4.10 5.54
C GLY A 226 27.05 4.31 6.82
N PRO A 227 28.05 5.22 6.81
CA PRO A 227 28.98 5.42 7.93
C PRO A 227 28.28 5.82 9.23
N PHE A 228 27.14 6.53 9.13
CA PHE A 228 26.38 7.04 10.28
C PHE A 228 25.09 6.26 10.56
N TYR A 229 24.98 5.01 10.11
CA TYR A 229 23.76 4.22 10.28
C TYR A 229 23.43 3.95 11.76
N LYS A 230 24.45 3.61 12.56
CA LYS A 230 24.31 3.31 14.00
C LYS A 230 24.38 4.54 14.90
N THR A 231 24.68 5.72 14.34
CA THR A 231 24.84 6.95 15.12
C THR A 231 23.49 7.42 15.66
N GLU A 232 23.47 7.80 16.94
CA GLU A 232 22.32 8.48 17.54
C GLU A 232 22.14 9.86 16.89
N LYS A 233 21.05 10.04 16.15
CA LYS A 233 20.77 11.29 15.46
C LYS A 233 19.74 12.08 16.21
N GLY A 234 20.14 13.03 17.05
CA GLY A 234 19.28 14.03 17.72
C GLY A 234 17.77 13.70 17.72
N ARG A 235 16.99 14.28 16.80
CA ARG A 235 15.54 14.05 16.69
C ARG A 235 15.15 12.73 16.02
N VAL A 236 15.96 12.21 15.08
CA VAL A 236 15.69 10.98 14.32
C VAL A 236 15.86 9.73 15.20
N GLY A 237 16.73 9.76 16.20
CA GLY A 237 17.02 8.60 17.04
C GLY A 237 17.96 7.59 16.36
N GLN A 238 18.16 6.43 16.99
CA GLN A 238 18.89 5.29 16.43
C GLN A 238 18.11 4.56 15.33
N GLY A 239 18.82 3.95 14.38
CA GLY A 239 18.23 2.95 13.47
C GLY A 239 17.58 3.48 12.18
N CYS A 240 17.57 4.79 11.95
CA CYS A 240 17.13 5.43 10.70
C CYS A 240 15.73 5.02 10.19
N LYS A 241 14.85 4.53 11.08
CA LYS A 241 13.46 4.20 10.79
C LYS A 241 12.55 4.69 11.92
N TRP A 242 11.41 5.27 11.57
CA TRP A 242 10.29 5.47 12.51
C TRP A 242 9.10 4.61 12.12
N THR A 243 8.27 4.30 13.10
CA THR A 243 6.88 3.88 12.89
C THR A 243 6.06 5.04 12.34
N MET A 244 4.92 4.76 11.72
CA MET A 244 4.03 5.80 11.21
C MET A 244 3.38 6.58 12.35
N SER A 245 3.02 5.92 13.46
CA SER A 245 2.55 6.59 14.67
C SER A 245 3.53 7.63 15.19
N LYS A 246 4.84 7.34 15.23
CA LYS A 246 5.86 8.33 15.63
C LYS A 246 5.92 9.50 14.66
N PHE A 247 5.74 9.26 13.36
CA PHE A 247 5.69 10.33 12.36
C PHE A 247 4.44 11.22 12.50
N ARG A 248 3.26 10.64 12.74
CA ARG A 248 2.02 11.39 13.02
C ARG A 248 2.17 12.24 14.28
N HIS A 249 2.73 11.67 15.35
CA HIS A 249 3.03 12.43 16.57
C HIS A 249 4.00 13.58 16.29
N PHE A 250 5.03 13.36 15.45
CA PHE A 250 5.91 14.43 15.01
C PHE A 250 5.14 15.53 14.25
N LEU A 251 4.30 15.19 13.27
CA LEU A 251 3.49 16.18 12.52
C LEU A 251 2.60 16.98 13.47
N TYR A 252 1.92 16.32 14.39
CA TYR A 252 1.09 16.95 15.42
C TYR A 252 1.89 17.93 16.28
N SER A 253 3.09 17.53 16.73
CA SER A 253 3.98 18.40 17.52
C SER A 253 4.47 19.64 16.76
N GLN A 254 4.37 19.64 15.43
CA GLN A 254 4.70 20.76 14.56
C GLN A 254 3.45 21.54 14.10
N ASP A 255 2.28 21.28 14.70
CA ASP A 255 0.99 21.89 14.34
C ASP A 255 0.59 21.66 12.86
N ILE A 256 0.97 20.51 12.31
CA ILE A 256 0.65 20.14 10.93
C ILE A 256 -0.62 19.29 10.94
N ASN A 257 -1.68 19.80 10.30
CA ASN A 257 -2.89 19.01 10.04
C ASN A 257 -2.62 17.96 8.96
N GLU A 258 -2.59 16.69 9.37
CA GLU A 258 -2.27 15.57 8.49
C GLU A 258 -3.45 15.02 7.68
N LEU A 259 -4.70 15.43 7.94
CA LEU A 259 -5.88 14.85 7.27
C LEU A 259 -5.84 15.03 5.76
N LEU A 260 -5.53 16.24 5.30
CA LEU A 260 -5.42 16.53 3.86
C LEU A 260 -4.23 15.79 3.22
N LEU A 261 -3.12 15.63 3.95
CA LEU A 261 -1.98 14.86 3.49
C LEU A 261 -2.36 13.38 3.28
N TRP A 262 -3.03 12.77 4.26
CA TRP A 262 -3.49 11.39 4.17
C TRP A 262 -4.53 11.20 3.08
N GLN A 263 -5.46 12.13 2.90
CA GLN A 263 -6.38 12.07 1.77
C GLN A 263 -5.66 12.10 0.43
N ARG A 264 -4.64 12.96 0.27
CA ARG A 264 -3.82 13.00 -0.95
C ARG A 264 -3.07 11.69 -1.18
N ILE A 265 -2.57 11.06 -0.11
CA ILE A 265 -1.94 9.73 -0.17
C ILE A 265 -2.96 8.66 -0.60
N ASN A 266 -4.18 8.68 -0.09
CA ASN A 266 -5.24 7.74 -0.49
C ASN A 266 -5.61 7.89 -1.96
N ASN A 267 -5.66 9.14 -2.44
CA ASN A 267 -5.86 9.42 -3.85
C ASN A 267 -4.72 8.83 -4.69
N ILE A 268 -3.46 8.99 -4.27
CA ILE A 268 -2.30 8.38 -4.96
C ILE A 268 -2.48 6.87 -5.09
N VAL A 269 -2.79 6.19 -3.99
CA VAL A 269 -2.98 4.72 -3.97
C VAL A 269 -4.12 4.32 -4.90
N THR A 270 -5.30 4.95 -4.74
CA THR A 270 -6.49 4.62 -5.54
C THR A 270 -6.25 4.88 -7.03
N LEU A 271 -5.76 6.07 -7.39
CA LEU A 271 -5.49 6.45 -8.78
C LEU A 271 -4.42 5.57 -9.43
N THR A 272 -3.43 5.11 -8.66
CA THR A 272 -2.42 4.16 -9.15
C THR A 272 -3.04 2.80 -9.44
N LEU A 273 -3.87 2.26 -8.54
CA LEU A 273 -4.55 0.97 -8.73
C LEU A 273 -5.52 1.00 -9.91
N LEU A 274 -6.27 2.09 -10.09
CA LEU A 274 -7.20 2.26 -11.23
C LEU A 274 -6.50 2.15 -12.59
N THR A 275 -5.19 2.38 -12.66
CA THR A 275 -4.43 2.25 -13.92
C THR A 275 -4.35 0.81 -14.43
N ILE A 276 -4.52 -0.18 -13.55
CA ILE A 276 -4.45 -1.62 -13.87
C ILE A 276 -5.76 -2.35 -13.62
N THR A 277 -6.68 -1.81 -12.81
CA THR A 277 -7.94 -2.48 -12.45
C THR A 277 -8.68 -3.11 -13.64
N PRO A 278 -8.85 -2.44 -14.80
CA PRO A 278 -9.54 -3.04 -15.95
C PRO A 278 -8.83 -4.27 -16.57
N SER A 279 -7.54 -4.45 -16.30
CA SER A 279 -6.72 -5.51 -16.89
C SER A 279 -6.54 -6.73 -15.99
N VAL A 280 -6.69 -6.55 -14.67
CA VAL A 280 -6.55 -7.61 -13.66
C VAL A 280 -7.82 -8.47 -13.69
N PRO A 281 -7.77 -9.79 -13.93
CA PRO A 281 -8.97 -10.63 -13.89
C PRO A 281 -9.51 -10.77 -12.45
N SER A 282 -10.76 -11.21 -12.33
CA SER A 282 -11.32 -11.60 -11.04
C SER A 282 -10.55 -12.82 -10.49
N CYS A 283 -10.01 -12.69 -9.28
CA CYS A 283 -9.43 -13.78 -8.51
C CYS A 283 -9.85 -13.59 -7.05
N PRO A 284 -10.97 -14.20 -6.61
CA PRO A 284 -11.52 -13.98 -5.26
C PRO A 284 -10.63 -14.52 -4.14
N ASN A 285 -9.80 -15.52 -4.47
CA ASN A 285 -8.86 -16.18 -3.56
C ASN A 285 -7.46 -15.55 -3.56
N CYS A 286 -7.27 -14.45 -4.28
CA CYS A 286 -6.03 -13.69 -4.26
C CYS A 286 -6.17 -12.51 -3.29
N VAL A 287 -5.10 -12.21 -2.56
CA VAL A 287 -4.94 -10.97 -1.77
C VAL A 287 -3.55 -10.45 -2.06
N GLU A 288 -3.37 -9.13 -2.12
CA GLU A 288 -2.08 -8.54 -2.52
C GLU A 288 -1.65 -7.46 -1.53
N LEU A 289 -0.46 -7.63 -0.95
CA LEU A 289 0.17 -6.66 -0.06
C LEU A 289 1.24 -5.86 -0.81
N PHE A 290 0.94 -4.63 -1.18
CA PHE A 290 1.89 -3.72 -1.79
C PHE A 290 2.62 -2.86 -0.75
N GLY A 291 3.87 -2.49 -1.06
CA GLY A 291 4.58 -1.40 -0.40
C GLY A 291 4.66 -0.16 -1.28
N PHE A 292 3.87 0.85 -0.98
CA PHE A 292 3.93 2.16 -1.67
C PHE A 292 5.03 3.02 -1.06
N ASP A 293 5.91 3.55 -1.91
CA ASP A 293 6.98 4.46 -1.51
C ASP A 293 6.58 5.89 -1.87
N ILE A 294 6.35 6.72 -0.85
CA ILE A 294 5.88 8.09 -1.01
C ILE A 294 6.91 9.07 -0.43
N LEU A 295 7.23 10.12 -1.19
CA LEU A 295 8.04 11.25 -0.73
C LEU A 295 7.15 12.46 -0.48
N ILE A 296 7.34 13.16 0.63
CA ILE A 296 6.68 14.44 0.90
C ILE A 296 7.65 15.57 0.56
N ASP A 297 7.20 16.57 -0.20
CA ASP A 297 8.00 17.77 -0.46
C ASP A 297 7.78 18.87 0.59
N VAL A 298 8.60 19.93 0.54
CA VAL A 298 8.50 21.07 1.48
C VAL A 298 7.15 21.78 1.47
N LYS A 299 6.30 21.56 0.45
CA LYS A 299 4.95 22.12 0.34
C LYS A 299 3.88 21.12 0.83
N PHE A 300 4.28 20.05 1.51
CA PHE A 300 3.40 18.98 1.96
C PHE A 300 2.63 18.32 0.81
N LYS A 301 3.21 18.30 -0.40
CA LYS A 301 2.68 17.50 -1.50
C LYS A 301 3.31 16.11 -1.46
N PRO A 302 2.51 15.03 -1.37
CA PRO A 302 3.01 13.68 -1.50
C PRO A 302 3.26 13.32 -2.97
N TRP A 303 4.32 12.56 -3.20
CA TRP A 303 4.76 12.10 -4.51
C TRP A 303 4.96 10.59 -4.50
N LEU A 304 4.41 9.88 -5.48
CA LEU A 304 4.67 8.46 -5.67
C LEU A 304 6.07 8.25 -6.25
N LEU A 305 6.89 7.43 -5.58
CA LEU A 305 8.21 7.04 -6.05
C LEU A 305 8.18 5.70 -6.79
N GLU A 306 7.58 4.68 -6.17
CA GLU A 306 7.43 3.33 -6.70
C GLU A 306 6.36 2.54 -5.92
N VAL A 307 5.92 1.41 -6.49
CA VAL A 307 5.07 0.41 -5.82
C VAL A 307 5.84 -0.91 -5.78
N ASN A 308 6.04 -1.46 -4.59
CA ASN A 308 6.75 -2.71 -4.38
C ASN A 308 5.79 -3.89 -4.40
N TYR A 309 6.04 -4.84 -5.31
CA TYR A 309 5.26 -6.08 -5.46
C TYR A 309 5.32 -6.99 -4.23
N SER A 310 6.53 -7.18 -3.67
CA SER A 310 6.75 -7.94 -2.45
C SER A 310 7.57 -7.03 -1.51
N PRO A 311 6.91 -6.25 -0.64
CA PRO A 311 7.63 -5.36 0.27
C PRO A 311 8.49 -6.18 1.23
N ALA A 312 9.70 -5.71 1.53
CA ALA A 312 10.61 -6.44 2.42
C ALA A 312 10.02 -6.60 3.83
N LEU A 313 9.91 -7.84 4.28
CA LEU A 313 9.38 -8.24 5.59
C LEU A 313 10.46 -8.61 6.61
N THR A 314 11.74 -8.30 6.33
CA THR A 314 12.86 -8.53 7.28
C THR A 314 12.73 -7.67 8.53
N LEU A 315 13.10 -8.21 9.69
CA LEU A 315 13.03 -7.54 10.99
C LEU A 315 14.41 -7.01 11.41
N ASP A 316 14.84 -5.88 10.84
CA ASP A 316 16.20 -5.36 11.05
C ASP A 316 16.34 -4.52 12.34
N CYS A 317 15.23 -3.95 12.84
CA CYS A 317 15.21 -3.10 14.04
C CYS A 317 13.85 -3.11 14.74
N GLN A 318 13.76 -2.46 15.91
CA GLN A 318 12.52 -2.37 16.70
C GLN A 318 11.33 -1.81 15.92
N ALA A 319 11.53 -0.81 15.06
CA ALA A 319 10.44 -0.29 14.23
C ALA A 319 9.91 -1.32 13.21
N ASP A 320 10.78 -2.20 12.69
CA ASP A 320 10.32 -3.28 11.80
C ASP A 320 9.48 -4.30 12.58
N ILE A 321 9.89 -4.67 13.79
CA ILE A 321 9.16 -5.62 14.65
C ILE A 321 7.79 -5.06 15.02
N ALA A 322 7.75 -3.82 15.51
CA ALA A 322 6.52 -3.15 15.96
C ALA A 322 5.48 -3.01 14.85
N VAL A 323 5.91 -2.90 13.58
CA VAL A 323 5.01 -2.71 12.44
C VAL A 323 4.67 -4.03 11.76
N LYS A 324 5.66 -4.87 11.45
CA LYS A 324 5.49 -5.99 10.51
C LYS A 324 4.78 -7.19 11.13
N LYS A 325 4.97 -7.49 12.42
CA LYS A 325 4.23 -8.59 13.07
C LYS A 325 2.72 -8.31 13.08
N GLY A 326 2.33 -7.11 13.55
CA GLY A 326 0.94 -6.65 13.53
C GLY A 326 0.36 -6.59 12.11
N LEU A 327 1.10 -6.00 11.17
CA LEU A 327 0.72 -5.95 9.75
C LEU A 327 0.38 -7.32 9.16
N ILE A 328 1.21 -8.34 9.43
CA ILE A 328 0.95 -9.68 8.92
C ILE A 328 -0.21 -10.32 9.66
N SER A 329 -0.32 -10.17 10.98
CA SER A 329 -1.47 -10.67 11.74
C SER A 329 -2.79 -10.12 11.18
N ASP A 330 -2.87 -8.81 11.00
CA ASP A 330 -4.06 -8.14 10.48
C ASP A 330 -4.35 -8.49 9.01
N LEU A 331 -3.30 -8.78 8.22
CA LEU A 331 -3.46 -9.24 6.84
C LEU A 331 -4.11 -10.62 6.80
N ILE A 332 -3.72 -11.52 7.70
CA ILE A 332 -4.32 -12.85 7.81
C ILE A 332 -5.78 -12.75 8.28
N ASP A 333 -6.10 -11.83 9.19
CA ASP A 333 -7.50 -11.54 9.57
C ASP A 333 -8.30 -11.04 8.35
N LEU A 334 -7.71 -10.17 7.54
CA LEU A 334 -8.32 -9.63 6.34
C LEU A 334 -8.52 -10.69 5.23
N MET A 335 -7.74 -11.78 5.24
CA MET A 335 -7.97 -12.94 4.37
C MET A 335 -9.24 -13.73 4.75
N ASN A 336 -9.72 -13.57 5.99
CA ASN A 336 -11.00 -14.09 6.50
C ASN A 336 -11.16 -15.60 6.27
N TYR A 337 -10.21 -16.39 6.78
CA TYR A 337 -10.34 -17.84 6.87
C TYR A 337 -11.46 -18.21 7.85
N THR A 338 -12.25 -19.21 7.48
CA THR A 338 -13.45 -19.65 8.19
C THR A 338 -13.41 -21.17 8.39
N ALA A 339 -14.32 -21.71 9.21
CA ALA A 339 -14.39 -23.15 9.45
C ALA A 339 -14.53 -24.00 8.17
N VAL A 340 -15.12 -23.44 7.09
CA VAL A 340 -15.21 -24.16 5.81
C VAL A 340 -13.86 -24.31 5.09
N ASP A 341 -12.89 -23.44 5.38
CA ASP A 341 -11.54 -23.55 4.82
C ASP A 341 -10.74 -24.67 5.50
N GLY A 342 -11.20 -25.16 6.67
CA GLY A 342 -10.71 -26.38 7.33
C GLY A 342 -11.35 -27.68 6.83
N LEU A 343 -12.38 -27.62 5.97
CA LEU A 343 -13.04 -28.82 5.41
C LEU A 343 -12.21 -29.49 4.28
N ARG A 344 -10.94 -29.11 4.13
CA ARG A 344 -9.97 -29.70 3.18
C ARG A 344 -9.84 -31.22 3.33
N ASP A 345 -10.03 -31.74 4.54
CA ASP A 345 -9.91 -33.17 4.88
C ASP A 345 -11.08 -34.03 4.36
N ARG A 346 -12.14 -33.40 3.82
CA ARG A 346 -13.31 -34.07 3.24
C ARG A 346 -13.02 -34.47 1.78
N LYS A 347 -12.65 -35.74 1.57
CA LYS A 347 -12.33 -36.33 0.25
C LYS A 347 -13.42 -36.11 -0.82
N ASP A 348 -14.68 -35.96 -0.43
CA ASP A 348 -15.84 -35.70 -1.29
C ASP A 348 -15.85 -34.28 -1.91
N LEU A 349 -15.17 -33.31 -1.28
CA LEU A 349 -15.14 -31.91 -1.73
C LEU A 349 -13.90 -31.56 -2.57
N GLN A 350 -12.88 -32.42 -2.59
CA GLN A 350 -11.61 -32.22 -3.31
C GLN A 350 -11.76 -32.15 -4.84
N HIS A 351 -12.82 -32.74 -5.40
CA HIS A 351 -13.10 -32.67 -6.84
C HIS A 351 -13.97 -31.47 -7.25
N ILE A 352 -14.45 -30.66 -6.30
CA ILE A 352 -15.39 -29.58 -6.56
C ILE A 352 -14.63 -28.27 -6.81
N LYS A 353 -14.41 -27.96 -8.10
CA LYS A 353 -13.98 -26.62 -8.51
C LYS A 353 -15.05 -25.58 -8.16
N PHE A 354 -14.65 -24.34 -7.93
CA PHE A 354 -15.51 -23.20 -7.55
C PHE A 354 -16.85 -23.09 -8.30
N ALA A 355 -16.89 -23.45 -9.58
CA ALA A 355 -18.10 -23.41 -10.39
C ALA A 355 -19.23 -24.35 -9.92
N ASN A 356 -18.91 -25.39 -9.14
CA ASN A 356 -19.84 -26.49 -8.81
C ASN A 356 -20.30 -26.52 -7.34
N ILE A 357 -19.72 -25.71 -6.46
CA ILE A 357 -20.04 -25.70 -5.02
C ILE A 357 -21.50 -25.31 -4.75
N SER A 358 -22.02 -24.36 -5.51
CA SER A 358 -23.41 -23.89 -5.38
C SER A 358 -24.47 -24.95 -5.68
N GLN A 359 -24.10 -26.06 -6.35
CA GLN A 359 -25.01 -27.15 -6.71
C GLN A 359 -24.95 -28.34 -5.74
N HIS A 360 -23.83 -28.53 -5.02
CA HIS A 360 -23.68 -29.66 -4.07
C HIS A 360 -24.03 -29.31 -2.63
N ILE A 361 -24.02 -28.03 -2.24
CA ILE A 361 -24.59 -27.59 -0.97
C ILE A 361 -26.11 -27.47 -1.13
N GLY A 362 -26.79 -28.62 -1.13
CA GLY A 362 -28.25 -28.69 -1.20
C GLY A 362 -28.91 -28.04 0.02
N SER A 363 -29.93 -27.21 -0.24
CA SER A 363 -30.99 -26.74 0.67
C SER A 363 -30.62 -26.04 2.00
N GLN A 364 -29.36 -26.02 2.43
CA GLN A 364 -28.91 -25.02 3.40
C GLN A 364 -28.32 -23.89 2.60
N ARG A 365 -29.05 -22.78 2.45
CA ARG A 365 -28.41 -21.51 2.08
C ARG A 365 -27.20 -21.40 3.01
N PRO A 366 -25.94 -21.40 2.54
CA PRO A 366 -24.87 -20.97 3.40
C PRO A 366 -25.18 -19.50 3.57
N GLY A 367 -25.79 -19.15 4.70
CA GLY A 367 -25.72 -17.80 5.19
C GLY A 367 -24.25 -17.47 5.11
N ARG A 368 -23.90 -16.53 4.24
CA ARG A 368 -22.70 -15.74 4.49
C ARG A 368 -22.91 -15.26 5.91
N ILE A 369 -22.28 -15.91 6.87
CA ILE A 369 -22.19 -15.36 8.22
C ILE A 369 -21.57 -14.00 7.96
N PRO A 370 -22.30 -12.89 8.20
CA PRO A 370 -21.71 -11.58 8.04
C PRO A 370 -20.45 -11.61 8.89
N VAL A 371 -19.31 -11.22 8.32
CA VAL A 371 -18.15 -10.87 9.16
C VAL A 371 -18.69 -9.94 10.24
N ASP A 372 -18.33 -10.12 11.50
CA ASP A 372 -18.63 -9.12 12.51
C ASP A 372 -18.19 -7.75 11.98
N GLY A 373 -19.18 -6.88 11.66
CA GLY A 373 -18.96 -5.59 10.99
C GLY A 373 -19.34 -5.48 9.50
N THR A 374 -19.89 -6.51 8.84
CA THR A 374 -20.48 -6.39 7.49
C THR A 374 -21.92 -5.90 7.59
N THR A 375 -22.17 -4.61 7.35
CA THR A 375 -23.53 -4.08 7.27
C THR A 375 -24.14 -4.30 5.87
N ALA A 376 -25.36 -4.81 5.84
CA ALA A 376 -26.14 -4.90 4.61
C ALA A 376 -26.96 -3.62 4.44
N LEU A 377 -26.52 -2.71 3.56
CA LEU A 377 -27.34 -1.60 3.09
C LEU A 377 -27.88 -1.94 1.70
N ASN A 378 -29.20 -1.95 1.53
CA ASN A 378 -29.88 -2.21 0.25
C ASN A 378 -29.43 -3.51 -0.47
N GLY A 379 -29.16 -4.58 0.28
CA GLY A 379 -28.77 -5.89 -0.27
C GLY A 379 -27.33 -6.01 -0.78
N GLN A 380 -26.48 -4.99 -0.58
CA GLN A 380 -25.06 -5.05 -0.93
C GLN A 380 -24.19 -5.37 0.29
N CYS A 381 -23.26 -6.33 0.12
CA CYS A 381 -22.25 -6.68 1.13
C CYS A 381 -21.18 -5.59 1.16
N ILE A 382 -21.16 -4.79 2.23
CA ILE A 382 -20.19 -3.70 2.42
C ILE A 382 -18.96 -4.29 3.12
N PRO A 383 -17.74 -4.24 2.53
CA PRO A 383 -16.54 -4.73 3.19
C PRO A 383 -16.32 -3.99 4.52
N PRO A 384 -15.84 -4.66 5.60
CA PRO A 384 -15.66 -4.01 6.89
C PRO A 384 -14.77 -2.77 6.77
N LEU A 385 -15.09 -1.70 7.50
CA LEU A 385 -14.29 -0.47 7.49
C LEU A 385 -12.89 -0.71 8.06
N ARG A 386 -12.78 -1.57 9.08
CA ARG A 386 -11.54 -1.86 9.79
C ARG A 386 -11.39 -3.36 10.03
N VAL A 387 -10.19 -3.88 9.82
CA VAL A 387 -9.75 -5.23 10.22
C VAL A 387 -8.36 -5.05 10.81
N GLY A 388 -8.21 -5.26 12.11
CA GLY A 388 -7.04 -4.76 12.84
C GLY A 388 -6.79 -3.27 12.56
N ASP A 389 -5.57 -2.94 12.18
CA ASP A 389 -5.11 -1.62 11.75
C ASP A 389 -5.23 -1.38 10.23
N PHE A 390 -5.78 -2.31 9.46
CA PHE A 390 -6.19 -2.01 8.08
C PHE A 390 -7.48 -1.18 8.07
N ILE A 391 -7.42 0.02 7.47
CA ILE A 391 -8.59 0.85 7.19
C ILE A 391 -8.96 0.71 5.72
N ARG A 392 -10.24 0.44 5.43
CA ARG A 392 -10.77 0.44 4.07
C ARG A 392 -10.76 1.86 3.50
N THR A 393 -9.97 2.08 2.46
CA THR A 393 -9.85 3.37 1.77
C THR A 393 -10.58 3.42 0.45
N PHE A 394 -10.92 2.25 -0.10
CA PHE A 394 -11.79 2.11 -1.26
C PHE A 394 -12.59 0.80 -1.18
N PRO A 395 -13.89 0.80 -1.51
CA PRO A 395 -14.72 1.98 -1.76
C PRO A 395 -14.96 2.77 -0.47
N PHE A 396 -15.04 4.09 -0.58
CA PHE A 396 -15.20 4.98 0.58
C PHE A 396 -16.60 5.58 0.70
N ASN A 397 -17.49 5.31 -0.27
CA ASN A 397 -18.92 5.59 -0.18
C ASN A 397 -19.70 4.67 -1.13
N THR A 398 -21.04 4.70 -1.04
CA THR A 398 -21.93 3.91 -1.88
C THR A 398 -21.72 4.18 -3.38
N ALA A 399 -21.41 5.42 -3.77
CA ALA A 399 -21.19 5.78 -5.17
C ALA A 399 -19.94 5.09 -5.75
N THR A 400 -18.83 5.08 -5.01
CA THR A 400 -17.59 4.40 -5.42
C THR A 400 -17.71 2.89 -5.37
N LEU A 401 -18.48 2.34 -4.41
CA LEU A 401 -18.80 0.91 -4.39
C LEU A 401 -19.55 0.51 -5.68
N LYS A 402 -20.63 1.20 -6.02
CA LYS A 402 -21.39 0.96 -7.26
C LYS A 402 -20.54 1.15 -8.51
N ALA A 403 -19.74 2.21 -8.56
CA ALA A 403 -18.84 2.48 -9.68
C ALA A 403 -17.75 1.41 -9.85
N SER A 404 -17.44 0.64 -8.81
CA SER A 404 -16.48 -0.48 -8.86
C SER A 404 -17.14 -1.83 -9.17
N GLN A 405 -18.47 -1.90 -9.18
CA GLN A 405 -19.22 -3.12 -9.49
C GLN A 405 -19.31 -3.31 -11.01
N HIS A 406 -19.20 -4.56 -11.47
CA HIS A 406 -19.24 -4.93 -12.89
C HIS A 406 -18.15 -4.25 -13.74
N LYS A 407 -18.51 -3.22 -14.52
CA LYS A 407 -17.58 -2.43 -15.32
C LYS A 407 -17.21 -1.17 -14.55
N LEU A 408 -15.92 -1.03 -14.28
CA LEU A 408 -15.37 0.10 -13.54
C LEU A 408 -15.75 1.45 -14.20
N ASP A 409 -16.53 2.26 -13.49
CA ASP A 409 -16.83 3.65 -13.86
C ASP A 409 -15.78 4.58 -13.23
N VAL A 410 -14.70 4.78 -13.96
CA VAL A 410 -13.60 5.65 -13.54
C VAL A 410 -14.07 7.09 -13.37
N THR A 411 -15.02 7.57 -14.18
CA THR A 411 -15.49 8.96 -14.14
C THR A 411 -16.15 9.28 -12.80
N ILE A 412 -17.07 8.43 -12.34
CA ILE A 412 -17.72 8.59 -11.03
C ILE A 412 -16.67 8.57 -9.91
N ILE A 413 -15.72 7.63 -9.97
CA ILE A 413 -14.67 7.52 -8.95
C ILE A 413 -13.83 8.80 -8.87
N LEU A 414 -13.40 9.34 -10.03
CA LEU A 414 -12.62 10.57 -10.07
C LEU A 414 -13.39 11.78 -9.52
N GLN A 415 -14.69 11.89 -9.82
CA GLN A 415 -15.56 12.94 -9.29
C GLN A 415 -15.67 12.85 -7.76
N GLN A 416 -15.83 11.64 -7.21
CA GLN A 416 -15.93 11.43 -5.76
C GLN A 416 -14.60 11.73 -5.04
N LEU A 417 -13.46 11.34 -5.62
CA LEU A 417 -12.13 11.69 -5.07
C LEU A 417 -11.91 13.21 -5.05
N HIS A 418 -12.29 13.91 -6.12
CA HIS A 418 -12.19 15.36 -6.19
C HIS A 418 -13.09 16.06 -5.15
N LYS A 419 -14.34 15.61 -5.02
CA LYS A 419 -15.30 16.12 -4.01
C LYS A 419 -14.73 15.99 -2.59
N LEU A 420 -14.28 14.79 -2.21
CA LEU A 420 -13.74 14.52 -0.88
C LEU A 420 -12.48 15.34 -0.57
N THR A 421 -11.58 15.47 -1.56
CA THR A 421 -10.36 16.27 -1.40
C THR A 421 -10.67 17.77 -1.27
N GLY A 422 -11.63 18.27 -2.05
CA GLY A 422 -12.06 19.67 -2.01
C GLY A 422 -12.67 20.06 -0.66
N GLN A 423 -13.49 19.19 -0.07
CA GLN A 423 -14.09 19.40 1.26
C GLN A 423 -13.04 19.52 2.37
N LEU A 424 -12.00 18.68 2.32
CA LEU A 424 -10.90 18.75 3.29
C LEU A 424 -9.99 19.97 3.05
N ALA A 425 -9.79 20.38 1.80
CA ALA A 425 -8.98 21.54 1.46
C ALA A 425 -9.64 22.88 1.80
N SER A 426 -10.98 22.97 1.74
CA SER A 426 -11.74 24.18 2.05
C SER A 426 -11.95 24.42 3.54
N GLY A 427 -11.51 23.50 4.41
CA GLY A 427 -11.76 23.56 5.85
C GLY A 427 -13.24 23.40 6.22
N GLN A 428 -14.10 22.96 5.29
CA GLN A 428 -15.51 22.66 5.53
C GLN A 428 -15.73 21.31 6.24
N SER A 429 -14.69 20.72 6.82
CA SER A 429 -14.88 19.76 7.90
C SER A 429 -15.45 20.53 9.08
N ASP A 430 -16.78 20.52 9.19
CA ASP A 430 -17.57 20.95 10.33
C ASP A 430 -16.76 21.08 11.62
N LYS A 431 -16.78 22.28 12.22
CA LYS A 431 -16.43 22.54 13.63
C LYS A 431 -17.37 21.81 14.61
N THR A 432 -17.95 20.67 14.21
CA THR A 432 -19.12 20.04 14.80
C THR A 432 -18.98 18.52 14.96
N LYS A 433 -17.77 17.95 14.90
CA LYS A 433 -17.54 16.50 15.15
C LYS A 433 -16.28 16.17 15.96
N TRP A 434 -15.99 16.99 16.97
CA TRP A 434 -15.12 16.60 18.09
C TRP A 434 -15.81 16.85 19.44
N ARG A 435 -17.11 16.53 19.53
CA ARG A 435 -17.83 16.43 20.80
C ARG A 435 -18.18 14.96 21.07
N ARG A 436 -17.97 14.59 22.33
CA ARG A 436 -18.14 13.29 23.01
C ARG A 436 -19.23 12.37 22.41
N GLU A 437 -18.97 11.08 22.52
CA GLU A 437 -19.75 9.95 21.97
C GLU A 437 -21.20 9.80 22.47
N ASP A 438 -21.74 10.65 23.34
CA ASP A 438 -23.04 10.35 23.97
C ASP A 438 -24.28 11.05 23.36
N GLU A 439 -24.18 11.92 22.36
CA GLU A 439 -25.37 12.69 21.88
C GLU A 439 -25.62 12.77 20.37
N VAL A 440 -24.89 12.05 19.51
CA VAL A 440 -25.18 12.07 18.05
C VAL A 440 -26.12 10.92 17.64
N LYS A 441 -27.31 10.89 18.26
CA LYS A 441 -28.49 10.22 17.72
C LYS A 441 -29.62 11.24 17.55
N LYS A 442 -29.43 12.20 16.66
CA LYS A 442 -30.49 12.86 15.86
C LYS A 442 -29.90 14.05 15.09
N ASN A 443 -30.36 14.19 13.85
CA ASN A 443 -30.15 15.34 12.96
C ASN A 443 -28.78 15.50 12.29
N THR A 444 -28.56 14.75 11.19
CA THR A 444 -28.09 15.34 9.93
C THR A 444 -28.63 14.51 8.76
N GLY A 445 -29.54 15.07 7.96
CA GLY A 445 -30.07 14.47 6.72
C GLY A 445 -29.08 14.53 5.55
N SER A 446 -27.85 14.06 5.73
CA SER A 446 -26.88 13.87 4.64
C SER A 446 -26.78 12.38 4.31
N LYS A 447 -27.07 12.04 3.06
CA LYS A 447 -27.19 10.68 2.49
C LYS A 447 -25.83 10.02 2.20
N ASP A 448 -24.81 10.23 3.04
CA ASP A 448 -23.51 9.56 2.93
C ASP A 448 -23.45 8.42 3.96
N ASP A 449 -23.72 7.20 3.49
CA ASP A 449 -24.06 5.99 4.27
C ASP A 449 -22.86 5.26 4.93
N PHE A 450 -21.63 5.73 4.73
CA PHE A 450 -20.42 5.12 5.32
C PHE A 450 -19.88 6.01 6.44
N ASP A 451 -19.40 5.40 7.54
CA ASP A 451 -18.72 6.14 8.60
C ASP A 451 -17.60 7.00 8.01
N SER A 452 -17.40 8.19 8.58
CA SER A 452 -16.32 9.09 8.16
C SER A 452 -15.00 8.33 8.17
N LEU A 453 -14.21 8.48 7.10
CA LEU A 453 -12.82 8.00 6.98
C LEU A 453 -11.96 8.60 8.10
N LEU A 454 -12.11 8.09 9.32
CA LEU A 454 -11.34 8.46 10.49
C LEU A 454 -9.97 7.81 10.32
N TRP A 455 -9.08 8.53 9.65
CA TRP A 455 -7.66 8.28 9.72
C TRP A 455 -7.17 8.62 11.13
N GLY A 456 -6.67 7.63 11.83
CA GLY A 456 -6.21 7.75 13.22
C GLY A 456 -6.56 6.51 14.05
N PRO A 457 -5.92 6.30 15.22
CA PRO A 457 -6.15 5.15 16.09
C PRO A 457 -7.64 4.99 16.44
N LYS A 458 -8.11 3.75 16.64
CA LYS A 458 -9.46 3.50 17.18
C LYS A 458 -9.64 4.19 18.55
N ASP A 459 -8.59 4.12 19.37
CA ASP A 459 -8.46 4.78 20.66
C ASP A 459 -7.21 5.67 20.63
N PRO A 460 -7.32 6.98 20.34
CA PRO A 460 -6.16 7.86 20.41
C PRO A 460 -5.60 7.80 21.85
N PRO A 461 -4.29 7.55 22.04
CA PRO A 461 -3.72 7.50 23.38
C PRO A 461 -4.04 8.80 24.13
N LEU A 462 -4.38 8.68 25.41
CA LEU A 462 -4.58 9.85 26.26
C LEU A 462 -3.35 10.74 26.14
N PHE A 463 -3.53 12.06 25.98
CA PHE A 463 -2.41 13.02 25.83
C PHE A 463 -1.29 12.74 26.84
N SER A 464 -1.64 12.42 28.09
CA SER A 464 -0.71 12.08 29.18
C SER A 464 0.18 10.85 28.94
N GLN A 465 -0.23 9.90 28.10
CA GLN A 465 0.53 8.69 27.79
C GLN A 465 1.58 8.92 26.69
N CYS A 466 1.42 9.96 25.87
CA CYS A 466 2.39 10.39 24.87
C CYS A 466 3.56 11.21 25.47
N PHE A 467 3.46 11.64 26.73
CA PHE A 467 4.43 12.50 27.41
C PHE A 467 5.15 11.82 28.59
N LYS A 468 5.36 10.50 28.55
CA LYS A 468 6.39 9.95 29.45
C LYS A 468 7.75 10.43 28.93
N PRO A 469 8.50 11.26 29.67
CA PRO A 469 9.88 11.52 29.33
C PRO A 469 10.63 10.17 29.41
N ILE A 470 11.41 9.86 28.38
CA ILE A 470 12.54 8.95 28.52
C ILE A 470 13.66 9.73 29.17
#